data_AF-A0A5C8GGP0-F1
#
_entry.id   AF-A0A5C8GGP0-F1
#
_cell.length_a   1.000
_cell.length_b   1.000
_cell.length_c   1.000
_cell.angle_alpha   90.00
_cell.angle_beta   90.00
_cell.angle_gamma   90.00
#
_symmetry.space_group_name_H-M   'P 1'
#
loop_
_entity.id
_entity.type
_entity.pdbx_description
1 polymer ?
#
loop_
_entity_poly.entity_id
_entity_poly.type
_entity_poly.pdbx_seq_one_letter_code
_entity_poly.pdbx_strand_id
1 'polypeptide(L)'
;MVFINIEYFKFIVNIIQKEWRYKMIKSKTFVLVIVLFSFGLIGLTACKSNLADEKEARGGVLPGTNIAFRDDFNNQGSIPSGFWHLCLPEKTNENDPAWNRFLKNTEGYECVKVEDSILKLIAKKEKGPANLNYKTGGVWSAKNKYGIGTSIKVKAKLYREGETNFNVPSAFPAIWLYPLFTPYEWPATGEIDIMEWVDKTPPNNVYATLHYNISNNISNNIYSTIGVSNNIGNVAEWHVYRLDWYSNNIVIYYDDREVFKYTNGMTNLYPFNDNYYNIILNASLQKTWGTSVESNDSKLPYELWIDWIEVSLIDKFSGQPIN
;
A
#
# COMPACT_ATOMS: atom_id res chain seq x y z
N MET A 1 13.61 23.99 29.84
CA MET A 1 14.64 24.80 29.16
C MET A 1 15.96 24.06 29.31
N VAL A 2 16.30 23.20 28.35
CA VAL A 2 17.48 22.33 28.41
C VAL A 2 18.60 23.04 27.63
N PHE A 3 19.64 23.48 28.33
CA PHE A 3 20.83 24.06 27.71
C PHE A 3 21.70 22.91 27.16
N ILE A 4 21.68 22.74 25.84
CA ILE A 4 22.67 21.90 25.17
C ILE A 4 23.98 22.69 25.09
N ASN A 5 25.03 22.13 25.69
CA ASN A 5 26.35 22.74 25.80
C ASN A 5 27.00 22.86 24.41
N ILE A 6 27.10 24.09 23.92
CA ILE A 6 27.66 24.46 22.59
C ILE A 6 29.08 23.90 22.38
N GLU A 7 29.85 23.68 23.45
CA GLU A 7 31.19 23.10 23.37
C GLU A 7 31.18 21.61 22.97
N TYR A 8 30.13 20.86 23.34
CA TYR A 8 30.00 19.45 22.96
C TYR A 8 29.69 19.28 21.47
N PHE A 9 28.92 20.22 20.90
CA PHE A 9 28.63 20.24 19.47
C PHE A 9 29.88 20.61 18.65
N LYS A 10 30.68 21.58 19.10
CA LYS A 10 31.97 21.93 18.48
C LYS A 10 32.95 20.75 18.47
N PHE A 11 32.96 19.93 19.52
CA PHE A 11 33.82 18.75 19.60
C PHE A 11 33.44 17.68 18.56
N ILE A 12 32.14 17.36 18.43
CA ILE A 12 31.65 16.39 17.44
C ILE A 12 31.92 16.88 16.00
N VAL A 13 31.68 18.17 15.71
CA VAL A 13 31.98 18.75 14.40
C VAL A 13 33.47 18.66 14.06
N ASN A 14 34.37 18.83 15.03
CA ASN A 14 35.81 18.74 14.82
C ASN A 14 36.28 17.29 14.55
N ILE A 15 35.67 16.29 15.21
CA ILE A 15 35.95 14.86 14.94
C ILE A 15 35.51 14.49 13.52
N ILE A 16 34.30 14.90 13.13
CA ILE A 16 33.77 14.65 11.79
C ILE A 16 34.67 15.33 10.75
N GLN A 17 35.08 16.59 10.96
CA GLN A 17 35.98 17.28 10.03
C GLN A 17 37.37 16.63 9.91
N LYS A 18 37.91 16.05 10.99
CA LYS A 18 39.20 15.32 10.95
C LYS A 18 39.08 13.97 10.24
N GLU A 19 38.02 13.20 10.50
CA GLU A 19 37.80 11.92 9.80
C GLU A 19 37.53 12.12 8.30
N TRP A 20 36.82 13.19 7.93
CA TRP A 20 36.54 13.53 6.54
C TRP A 20 37.79 14.02 5.79
N ARG A 21 38.71 14.73 6.45
CA ARG A 21 39.99 15.13 5.84
C ARG A 21 40.90 13.95 5.51
N TYR A 22 40.81 12.83 6.23
CA TYR A 22 41.63 11.65 5.96
C TYR A 22 41.08 10.79 4.80
N LYS A 23 39.75 10.77 4.59
CA LYS A 23 39.11 10.00 3.51
C LYS A 23 39.07 10.71 2.14
N MET A 24 39.26 12.04 2.11
CA MET A 24 39.15 12.86 0.89
C MET A 24 40.42 12.92 0.01
N ILE A 25 41.53 12.27 0.39
CA ILE A 25 42.79 12.29 -0.41
C ILE A 25 42.83 11.19 -1.49
N LYS A 26 41.86 10.27 -1.56
CA LYS A 26 41.94 9.08 -2.45
C LYS A 26 40.89 8.94 -3.55
N SER A 27 40.06 9.93 -3.83
CA SER A 27 39.15 9.84 -4.98
C SER A 27 38.92 11.19 -5.63
N LYS A 28 39.54 11.39 -6.80
CA LYS A 28 39.20 12.47 -7.72
C LYS A 28 37.87 12.10 -8.35
N THR A 29 36.78 12.80 -8.00
CA THR A 29 35.67 13.26 -8.86
C THR A 29 34.45 13.58 -7.97
N PHE A 30 34.24 14.87 -7.64
CA PHE A 30 32.92 15.56 -7.53
C PHE A 30 33.07 16.88 -6.73
N VAL A 31 33.03 18.04 -7.39
CA VAL A 31 32.63 19.31 -6.77
C VAL A 31 31.82 20.11 -7.79
N LEU A 32 30.51 20.00 -7.69
CA LEU A 32 29.57 21.06 -8.02
C LEU A 32 28.51 21.02 -6.92
N VAL A 33 27.99 22.18 -6.52
CA VAL A 33 27.03 22.43 -5.42
C VAL A 33 27.72 22.78 -4.09
N ILE A 34 28.04 24.06 -3.92
CA ILE A 34 27.73 24.93 -2.76
C ILE A 34 27.99 26.36 -3.25
N VAL A 35 27.06 26.88 -4.04
CA VAL A 35 26.83 28.33 -4.20
C VAL A 35 25.31 28.46 -4.10
N LEU A 36 24.84 29.46 -3.35
CA LEU A 36 23.44 29.74 -2.99
C LEU A 36 22.97 29.26 -1.60
N PHE A 37 23.85 29.31 -0.61
CA PHE A 37 23.45 29.49 0.81
C PHE A 37 23.93 30.86 1.29
N SER A 38 23.41 31.92 0.69
CA SER A 38 23.60 33.30 1.18
C SER A 38 22.85 34.25 0.26
N PHE A 39 21.53 34.35 0.41
CA PHE A 39 20.73 35.57 0.22
C PHE A 39 19.28 35.22 0.54
N GLY A 40 18.64 35.96 1.44
CA GLY A 40 17.18 35.89 1.59
C GLY A 40 16.60 35.86 3.00
N LEU A 41 17.26 36.46 3.98
CA LEU A 41 16.58 36.92 5.18
C LEU A 41 15.83 38.23 4.82
N ILE A 42 14.64 38.15 4.24
CA ILE A 42 13.58 39.20 4.18
C ILE A 42 12.29 38.46 3.78
N GLY A 43 11.28 38.40 4.66
CA GLY A 43 9.99 37.81 4.32
C GLY A 43 9.15 37.30 5.48
N LEU A 44 9.16 37.98 6.64
CA LEU A 44 8.11 37.84 7.64
C LEU A 44 6.84 38.54 7.11
N THR A 45 6.03 37.79 6.38
CA THR A 45 4.59 38.07 6.23
C THR A 45 3.84 36.81 6.63
N ALA A 46 3.25 36.86 7.82
CA ALA A 46 2.22 35.94 8.25
C ALA A 46 0.97 36.06 7.34
N CYS A 47 0.14 35.02 7.38
CA CYS A 47 -1.17 34.84 6.74
C CYS A 47 -1.21 34.42 5.26
N LYS A 48 -0.99 33.13 5.02
CA LYS A 48 -1.96 32.19 4.39
C LYS A 48 -1.30 30.81 4.17
N SER A 49 -1.22 30.01 5.21
CA SER A 49 -1.00 28.57 5.08
C SER A 49 -2.33 27.87 5.40
N ASN A 50 -3.01 27.34 4.37
CA ASN A 50 -4.00 26.25 4.51
C ASN A 50 -4.62 25.77 3.17
N LEU A 51 -3.90 25.85 2.04
CA LEU A 51 -4.38 25.24 0.77
C LEU A 51 -3.24 24.66 -0.10
N ALA A 52 -2.00 25.15 0.06
CA ALA A 52 -0.86 24.69 -0.75
C ALA A 52 -0.26 23.37 -0.24
N ASP A 53 -0.17 23.17 1.09
CA ASP A 53 0.37 21.93 1.68
C ASP A 53 -0.53 20.70 1.44
N GLU A 54 -1.85 20.90 1.26
CA GLU A 54 -2.78 19.81 0.92
C GLU A 54 -2.61 19.32 -0.54
N LYS A 55 -2.15 20.20 -1.44
CA LYS A 55 -1.96 19.86 -2.86
C LYS A 55 -0.71 19.02 -3.11
N GLU A 56 0.37 19.22 -2.35
CA GLU A 56 1.56 18.36 -2.46
C GLU A 56 1.31 16.97 -1.87
N ALA A 57 0.56 16.86 -0.77
CA ALA A 57 0.23 15.57 -0.16
C ALA A 57 -0.64 14.67 -1.05
N ARG A 58 -1.49 15.25 -1.91
CA ARG A 58 -2.40 14.51 -2.80
C ARG A 58 -1.83 14.24 -4.20
N GLY A 59 -0.65 14.79 -4.51
CA GLY A 59 -0.05 14.77 -5.85
C GLY A 59 -0.79 15.64 -6.87
N GLY A 60 -0.08 16.03 -7.93
CA GLY A 60 -0.64 16.84 -9.01
C GLY A 60 -1.82 16.13 -9.68
N VAL A 61 -2.92 16.86 -9.85
CA VAL A 61 -4.12 16.40 -10.54
C VAL A 61 -3.90 16.50 -12.06
N LEU A 62 -4.39 15.53 -12.85
CA LEU A 62 -4.35 15.62 -14.30
C LEU A 62 -5.10 16.90 -14.75
N PRO A 63 -4.54 17.73 -15.65
CA PRO A 63 -5.12 19.02 -16.01
C PRO A 63 -6.59 18.92 -16.43
N GLY A 64 -7.45 19.72 -15.79
CA GLY A 64 -8.88 19.78 -16.11
C GLY A 64 -9.71 18.59 -15.62
N THR A 65 -9.17 17.76 -14.73
CA THR A 65 -9.86 16.63 -14.10
C THR A 65 -9.77 16.73 -12.59
N ASN A 66 -10.41 15.81 -11.87
CA ASN A 66 -10.19 15.57 -10.45
C ASN A 66 -9.26 14.36 -10.19
N ILE A 67 -8.63 13.78 -11.21
CA ILE A 67 -7.81 12.56 -11.11
C ILE A 67 -6.41 12.90 -10.59
N ALA A 68 -6.11 12.50 -9.36
CA ALA A 68 -4.79 12.66 -8.72
C ALA A 68 -3.76 11.62 -9.17
N PHE A 69 -4.22 10.48 -9.68
CA PHE A 69 -3.38 9.42 -10.22
C PHE A 69 -4.20 8.49 -11.11
N ARG A 70 -3.62 8.05 -12.23
CA ARG A 70 -4.16 6.96 -13.04
C ARG A 70 -3.02 6.14 -13.63
N ASP A 71 -3.16 4.83 -13.59
CA ASP A 71 -2.27 3.88 -14.25
C ASP A 71 -3.11 2.85 -15.00
N ASP A 72 -2.96 2.86 -16.32
CA ASP A 72 -3.59 1.92 -17.25
C ASP A 72 -2.61 0.80 -17.66
N PHE A 73 -1.43 0.74 -17.01
CA PHE A 73 -0.39 -0.26 -17.23
C PHE A 73 0.03 -0.45 -18.71
N ASN A 74 -0.04 0.60 -19.53
CA ASN A 74 0.31 0.54 -20.95
C ASN A 74 1.81 0.34 -21.24
N ASN A 75 2.66 0.37 -20.21
CA ASN A 75 4.11 0.18 -20.33
C ASN A 75 4.47 -1.30 -20.24
N GLN A 76 4.61 -1.97 -21.38
CA GLN A 76 4.95 -3.39 -21.46
C GLN A 76 6.28 -3.73 -20.78
N GLY A 77 6.34 -4.87 -20.10
CA GLY A 77 7.58 -5.51 -19.63
C GLY A 77 8.20 -4.96 -18.35
N SER A 78 7.75 -3.80 -17.84
CA SER A 78 8.23 -3.25 -16.56
C SER A 78 7.11 -2.57 -15.79
N ILE A 79 7.10 -2.75 -14.48
CA ILE A 79 6.26 -1.94 -13.59
C ILE A 79 6.64 -0.47 -13.74
N PRO A 80 5.66 0.46 -13.86
CA PRO A 80 5.95 1.88 -13.99
C PRO A 80 6.84 2.38 -12.86
N SER A 81 8.10 2.66 -13.18
CA SER A 81 9.11 3.08 -12.21
C SER A 81 8.77 4.46 -11.66
N GLY A 82 8.73 4.60 -10.34
CA GLY A 82 8.58 5.87 -9.63
C GLY A 82 7.31 5.99 -8.78
N PHE A 83 6.21 5.36 -9.21
CA PHE A 83 5.00 5.24 -8.39
C PHE A 83 4.90 3.88 -7.70
N TRP A 84 5.18 2.80 -8.42
CA TRP A 84 5.11 1.46 -7.87
C TRP A 84 6.49 0.99 -7.41
N HIS A 85 6.51 0.34 -6.26
CA HIS A 85 7.67 -0.28 -5.67
C HIS A 85 7.36 -1.74 -5.37
N LEU A 86 8.33 -2.64 -5.53
CA LEU A 86 8.16 -4.04 -5.15
C LEU A 86 7.91 -4.14 -3.65
N CYS A 87 6.93 -4.97 -3.27
CA CYS A 87 6.82 -5.45 -1.90
C CYS A 87 8.04 -6.33 -1.60
N LEU A 88 8.73 -6.03 -0.51
CA LEU A 88 9.88 -6.78 -0.03
C LEU A 88 9.49 -7.51 1.26
N PRO A 89 10.14 -8.65 1.58
CA PRO A 89 9.90 -9.31 2.85
C PRO A 89 10.22 -8.37 4.02
N GLU A 90 9.40 -8.40 5.06
CA GLU A 90 9.80 -7.84 6.35
C GLU A 90 10.87 -8.73 6.99
N LYS A 91 11.63 -8.20 7.95
CA LYS A 91 12.79 -8.88 8.55
C LYS A 91 12.37 -10.11 9.39
N THR A 92 12.24 -11.23 8.69
CA THR A 92 12.39 -12.64 9.07
C THR A 92 12.18 -13.01 10.53
N ASN A 93 11.00 -13.53 10.85
CA ASN A 93 10.78 -14.68 11.75
C ASN A 93 9.41 -15.31 11.45
N GLU A 94 9.09 -16.45 12.06
CA GLU A 94 7.84 -17.21 11.81
C GLU A 94 6.53 -16.44 12.11
N ASN A 95 6.65 -15.26 12.72
CA ASN A 95 5.57 -14.32 13.04
C ASN A 95 5.26 -13.31 11.91
N ASP A 96 5.91 -13.44 10.74
CA ASP A 96 5.66 -12.57 9.59
C ASP A 96 4.16 -12.57 9.18
N PRO A 97 3.58 -11.41 8.81
CA PRO A 97 2.19 -11.34 8.36
C PRO A 97 2.00 -12.23 7.13
N ALA A 98 0.87 -12.95 7.10
CA ALA A 98 0.70 -14.08 6.16
C ALA A 98 0.89 -13.68 4.68
N TRP A 99 0.52 -12.46 4.31
CA TRP A 99 0.60 -11.97 2.93
C TRP A 99 2.05 -11.79 2.44
N ASN A 100 3.03 -11.49 3.31
CA ASN A 100 4.39 -11.13 2.88
C ASN A 100 5.37 -12.32 2.88
N ARG A 101 5.00 -13.45 3.51
CA ARG A 101 5.87 -14.56 3.88
C ARG A 101 6.74 -15.12 2.73
N PHE A 102 6.18 -15.18 1.52
CA PHE A 102 6.82 -15.80 0.36
C PHE A 102 7.49 -14.80 -0.58
N LEU A 103 7.41 -13.49 -0.28
CA LEU A 103 8.18 -12.46 -1.01
C LEU A 103 9.68 -12.67 -0.84
N LYS A 104 10.13 -13.23 0.30
CA LYS A 104 11.54 -13.54 0.55
C LYS A 104 12.16 -14.54 -0.43
N ASN A 105 11.32 -15.35 -1.08
CA ASN A 105 11.75 -16.33 -2.08
C ASN A 105 11.69 -15.76 -3.51
N THR A 106 11.23 -14.52 -3.68
CA THR A 106 10.98 -13.89 -4.98
C THR A 106 12.10 -12.92 -5.32
N GLU A 107 12.74 -13.13 -6.47
CA GLU A 107 13.81 -12.30 -6.99
C GLU A 107 13.27 -11.24 -7.97
N GLY A 108 13.37 -9.97 -7.58
CA GLY A 108 13.00 -8.84 -8.43
C GLY A 108 11.54 -8.92 -8.90
N TYR A 109 11.36 -8.88 -10.23
CA TYR A 109 10.04 -8.81 -10.88
C TYR A 109 9.50 -10.18 -11.34
N GLU A 110 10.08 -11.30 -10.92
CA GLU A 110 9.68 -12.62 -11.44
C GLU A 110 8.22 -13.02 -11.15
N CYS A 111 7.59 -12.38 -10.15
CA CYS A 111 6.17 -12.56 -9.80
C CYS A 111 5.34 -11.29 -10.05
N VAL A 112 5.88 -10.31 -10.76
CA VAL A 112 5.26 -9.00 -10.97
C VAL A 112 5.57 -8.54 -12.40
N LYS A 113 4.60 -8.63 -13.31
CA LYS A 113 4.79 -8.28 -14.73
C LYS A 113 3.68 -7.37 -15.25
N VAL A 114 4.00 -6.58 -16.26
CA VAL A 114 3.01 -5.85 -17.07
C VAL A 114 3.03 -6.43 -18.47
N GLU A 115 1.90 -6.97 -18.90
CA GLU A 115 1.73 -7.65 -20.19
C GLU A 115 0.31 -7.41 -20.70
N ASP A 116 0.16 -7.08 -21.98
CA ASP A 116 -1.13 -6.75 -22.61
C ASP A 116 -1.91 -5.61 -21.92
N SER A 117 -1.18 -4.60 -21.43
CA SER A 117 -1.73 -3.50 -20.60
C SER A 117 -2.36 -3.95 -19.28
N ILE A 118 -2.01 -5.14 -18.78
CA ILE A 118 -2.49 -5.65 -17.49
C ILE A 118 -1.29 -5.80 -16.54
N LEU A 119 -1.42 -5.26 -15.34
CA LEU A 119 -0.55 -5.64 -14.23
C LEU A 119 -0.94 -7.04 -13.73
N LYS A 120 -0.01 -7.97 -13.80
CA LYS A 120 -0.18 -9.36 -13.37
C LYS A 120 0.73 -9.63 -12.17
N LEU A 121 0.11 -9.88 -11.01
CA LEU A 121 0.78 -10.29 -9.78
C LEU A 121 0.61 -11.79 -9.62
N ILE A 122 1.70 -12.52 -9.44
CA ILE A 122 1.73 -13.98 -9.61
C ILE A 122 2.04 -14.63 -8.26
N ALA A 123 1.29 -15.67 -7.93
CA ALA A 123 1.64 -16.63 -6.89
C ALA A 123 1.89 -17.99 -7.54
N LYS A 124 3.10 -18.53 -7.36
CA LYS A 124 3.55 -19.76 -8.03
C LYS A 124 4.31 -20.67 -7.09
N LYS A 125 4.36 -21.95 -7.46
CA LYS A 125 5.24 -22.94 -6.87
C LYS A 125 6.35 -23.31 -7.87
N GLU A 126 7.60 -23.31 -7.43
CA GLU A 126 8.76 -23.78 -8.16
C GLU A 126 9.29 -25.10 -7.60
N LYS A 127 10.06 -25.83 -8.41
CA LYS A 127 10.77 -27.02 -7.96
C LYS A 127 11.88 -26.59 -6.99
N GLY A 128 11.91 -27.15 -5.78
CA GLY A 128 12.93 -26.84 -4.79
C GLY A 128 12.60 -27.37 -3.39
N PRO A 129 13.43 -27.06 -2.38
CA PRO A 129 13.17 -27.39 -0.99
C PRO A 129 11.80 -26.85 -0.52
N ALA A 130 11.14 -27.56 0.40
CA ALA A 130 9.77 -27.26 0.84
C ALA A 130 9.57 -25.84 1.40
N ASN A 131 10.62 -25.19 1.89
CA ASN A 131 10.59 -23.83 2.43
C ASN A 131 10.88 -22.72 1.40
N LEU A 132 11.36 -23.07 0.20
CA LEU A 132 11.75 -22.14 -0.87
C LEU A 132 10.91 -22.29 -2.14
N ASN A 133 9.99 -23.25 -2.16
CA ASN A 133 9.23 -23.60 -3.35
C ASN A 133 8.07 -22.65 -3.66
N TYR A 134 7.62 -21.79 -2.74
CA TYR A 134 6.57 -20.81 -3.04
C TYR A 134 7.15 -19.41 -3.25
N LYS A 135 6.65 -18.74 -4.27
CA LYS A 135 7.00 -17.36 -4.63
C LYS A 135 5.72 -16.56 -4.89
N THR A 136 5.71 -15.31 -4.49
CA THR A 136 4.54 -14.42 -4.54
C THR A 136 4.96 -13.03 -5.01
N GLY A 137 4.02 -12.25 -5.53
CA GLY A 137 4.29 -10.92 -6.06
C GLY A 137 3.41 -9.87 -5.42
N GLY A 138 3.95 -8.67 -5.26
CA GLY A 138 3.18 -7.52 -4.84
C GLY A 138 3.90 -6.21 -5.11
N VAL A 139 3.13 -5.14 -5.21
CA VAL A 139 3.61 -3.77 -5.34
C VAL A 139 2.89 -2.86 -4.36
N TRP A 140 3.57 -1.79 -3.95
CA TRP A 140 3.00 -0.72 -3.15
C TRP A 140 3.25 0.64 -3.81
N SER A 141 2.32 1.57 -3.66
CA SER A 141 2.36 2.90 -4.25
C SER A 141 3.28 3.86 -3.50
N ALA A 142 3.79 4.90 -4.15
CA ALA A 142 4.70 5.86 -3.55
C ALA A 142 4.16 6.50 -2.23
N LYS A 143 5.05 6.48 -1.23
CA LYS A 143 5.02 7.08 0.13
C LYS A 143 3.69 7.72 0.58
N ASN A 144 2.88 6.97 1.33
CA ASN A 144 1.77 7.44 2.20
C ASN A 144 1.07 8.68 1.62
N LYS A 145 0.30 8.51 0.55
CA LYS A 145 -0.23 9.64 -0.23
C LYS A 145 -1.74 9.83 -0.13
N TYR A 146 -2.49 8.77 0.20
CA TYR A 146 -3.94 8.77 0.05
C TYR A 146 -4.65 8.72 1.41
N GLY A 147 -5.77 9.44 1.52
CA GLY A 147 -6.50 9.64 2.77
C GLY A 147 -7.84 10.30 2.51
N ILE A 148 -8.38 11.02 3.50
CA ILE A 148 -9.65 11.75 3.41
C ILE A 148 -9.70 12.63 2.13
N GLY A 149 -10.85 12.58 1.44
CA GLY A 149 -11.09 13.33 0.21
C GLY A 149 -10.55 12.64 -1.04
N THR A 150 -10.31 11.32 -0.97
CA THR A 150 -9.93 10.50 -2.13
C THR A 150 -10.98 9.42 -2.41
N SER A 151 -11.15 9.13 -3.70
CA SER A 151 -11.86 7.96 -4.22
C SER A 151 -10.84 7.11 -4.98
N ILE A 152 -10.68 5.86 -4.57
CA ILE A 152 -9.71 4.93 -5.17
C ILE A 152 -10.50 3.82 -5.84
N LYS A 153 -10.30 3.64 -7.14
CA LYS A 153 -10.96 2.63 -7.96
C LYS A 153 -9.90 1.72 -8.57
N VAL A 154 -10.10 0.41 -8.46
CA VAL A 154 -9.22 -0.60 -9.05
C VAL A 154 -10.09 -1.58 -9.83
N LYS A 155 -9.80 -1.75 -11.12
CA LYS A 155 -10.45 -2.78 -11.94
C LYS A 155 -9.58 -4.02 -12.00
N ALA A 156 -10.06 -5.12 -11.43
CA ALA A 156 -9.25 -6.32 -11.25
C ALA A 156 -10.07 -7.61 -11.41
N LYS A 157 -9.36 -8.73 -11.57
CA LYS A 157 -9.91 -10.09 -11.53
C LYS A 157 -8.86 -11.09 -11.04
N LEU A 158 -9.33 -12.24 -10.57
CA LEU A 158 -8.48 -13.38 -10.28
C LEU A 158 -8.40 -14.28 -11.52
N TYR A 159 -7.19 -14.70 -11.87
CA TYR A 159 -6.95 -15.47 -13.07
C TYR A 159 -6.19 -16.76 -12.76
N ARG A 160 -6.64 -17.84 -13.38
CA ARG A 160 -5.88 -19.08 -13.54
C ARG A 160 -6.13 -19.60 -14.94
N GLU A 161 -5.05 -19.97 -15.63
CA GLU A 161 -5.14 -20.47 -16.99
C GLU A 161 -6.08 -21.68 -17.07
N GLY A 162 -7.03 -21.63 -18.01
CA GLY A 162 -8.01 -22.69 -18.23
C GLY A 162 -9.14 -22.77 -17.20
N GLU A 163 -9.20 -21.90 -16.20
CA GLU A 163 -10.31 -21.84 -15.25
C GLU A 163 -11.22 -20.62 -15.48
N THR A 164 -12.52 -20.88 -15.60
CA THR A 164 -13.56 -19.84 -15.62
C THR A 164 -14.18 -19.58 -14.26
N ASN A 165 -13.86 -20.42 -13.26
CA ASN A 165 -14.38 -20.32 -11.90
C ASN A 165 -13.21 -20.51 -10.93
N PHE A 166 -12.76 -19.41 -10.34
CA PHE A 166 -11.53 -19.38 -9.56
C PHE A 166 -11.69 -20.17 -8.25
N ASN A 167 -10.91 -21.22 -8.05
CA ASN A 167 -10.94 -21.98 -6.81
C ASN A 167 -9.56 -22.52 -6.49
N VAL A 168 -8.64 -21.62 -6.15
CA VAL A 168 -7.24 -21.95 -5.83
C VAL A 168 -7.08 -21.98 -4.31
N PRO A 169 -6.89 -23.17 -3.70
CA PRO A 169 -6.64 -23.29 -2.27
C PRO A 169 -5.44 -22.45 -1.84
N SER A 170 -5.54 -21.89 -0.64
CA SER A 170 -4.50 -21.02 -0.06
C SER A 170 -4.20 -19.72 -0.83
N ALA A 171 -4.92 -19.40 -1.91
CA ALA A 171 -4.77 -18.11 -2.56
C ALA A 171 -5.18 -16.99 -1.59
N PHE A 172 -4.37 -15.93 -1.59
CA PHE A 172 -4.61 -14.71 -0.82
C PHE A 172 -4.26 -13.45 -1.63
N PRO A 173 -5.00 -13.16 -2.71
CA PRO A 173 -4.90 -11.88 -3.39
C PRO A 173 -5.56 -10.77 -2.58
N ALA A 174 -4.97 -9.57 -2.60
CA ALA A 174 -5.52 -8.42 -1.90
C ALA A 174 -5.30 -7.10 -2.65
N ILE A 175 -6.27 -6.20 -2.49
CA ILE A 175 -6.24 -4.77 -2.85
C ILE A 175 -6.55 -4.01 -1.57
N TRP A 176 -5.55 -3.33 -1.02
CA TRP A 176 -5.64 -2.81 0.34
C TRP A 176 -4.77 -1.58 0.54
N LEU A 177 -4.95 -0.93 1.68
CA LEU A 177 -4.26 0.29 2.04
C LEU A 177 -3.65 0.17 3.43
N TYR A 178 -2.39 0.57 3.54
CA TYR A 178 -1.66 0.59 4.81
C TYR A 178 -0.62 1.73 4.86
N PRO A 179 -0.43 2.41 6.00
CA PRO A 179 0.62 3.41 6.16
C PRO A 179 1.96 2.72 6.45
N LEU A 180 2.84 2.63 5.46
CA LEU A 180 4.14 1.95 5.58
C LEU A 180 5.20 2.79 6.33
N PHE A 181 5.01 4.11 6.43
CA PHE A 181 5.96 5.04 7.06
C PHE A 181 5.34 5.75 8.25
N THR A 182 5.18 5.03 9.35
CA THR A 182 4.49 5.50 10.56
C THR A 182 5.17 4.97 11.82
N PRO A 183 5.18 5.74 12.93
CA PRO A 183 5.74 5.27 14.20
C PRO A 183 4.80 4.33 14.98
N TYR A 184 3.56 4.17 14.53
CA TYR A 184 2.59 3.27 15.16
C TYR A 184 2.72 1.85 14.61
N GLU A 185 2.42 0.84 15.43
CA GLU A 185 2.39 -0.56 14.99
C GLU A 185 0.98 -0.96 14.55
N TRP A 186 0.90 -1.98 13.68
CA TRP A 186 -0.37 -2.61 13.35
C TRP A 186 -1.03 -3.18 14.61
N PRO A 187 -2.36 -3.02 14.80
CA PRO A 187 -3.33 -2.35 13.94
C PRO A 187 -3.64 -0.91 14.38
N ALA A 188 -2.85 -0.31 15.27
CA ALA A 188 -3.09 1.07 15.72
C ALA A 188 -2.94 2.09 14.58
N THR A 189 -2.19 1.72 13.54
CA THR A 189 -2.04 2.45 12.28
C THR A 189 -3.31 2.51 11.43
N GLY A 190 -4.23 1.56 11.60
CA GLY A 190 -5.35 1.34 10.70
C GLY A 190 -4.95 0.65 9.39
N GLU A 191 -5.78 -0.27 8.92
CA GLU A 191 -5.67 -0.97 7.63
C GLU A 191 -7.05 -0.96 6.95
N ILE A 192 -7.06 -0.75 5.63
CA ILE A 192 -8.28 -0.76 4.82
C ILE A 192 -8.13 -1.78 3.70
N ASP A 193 -8.83 -2.89 3.79
CA ASP A 193 -8.86 -3.92 2.76
C ASP A 193 -10.08 -3.68 1.87
N ILE A 194 -9.82 -3.19 0.66
CA ILE A 194 -10.88 -2.96 -0.34
C ILE A 194 -11.35 -4.29 -0.89
N MET A 195 -10.45 -5.24 -1.11
CA MET A 195 -10.79 -6.58 -1.59
C MET A 195 -9.77 -7.59 -1.07
N GLU A 196 -10.26 -8.63 -0.40
CA GLU A 196 -9.51 -9.85 -0.11
C GLU A 196 -10.29 -11.08 -0.61
N TRP A 197 -9.57 -12.04 -1.18
CA TRP A 197 -10.06 -13.41 -1.31
C TRP A 197 -9.16 -14.31 -0.49
N VAL A 198 -9.72 -15.11 0.41
CA VAL A 198 -8.94 -16.01 1.27
C VAL A 198 -9.38 -17.46 1.05
N ASP A 199 -8.51 -18.41 1.40
CA ASP A 199 -8.81 -19.84 1.28
C ASP A 199 -10.22 -20.20 1.79
N LYS A 200 -10.92 -21.07 1.04
CA LYS A 200 -12.32 -21.49 1.24
C LYS A 200 -13.38 -20.40 1.03
N THR A 201 -13.00 -19.20 0.59
CA THR A 201 -13.98 -18.22 0.11
C THR A 201 -14.66 -18.76 -1.15
N PRO A 202 -16.00 -18.72 -1.26
CA PRO A 202 -16.68 -19.05 -2.49
C PRO A 202 -16.17 -18.18 -3.67
N PRO A 203 -16.09 -18.71 -4.90
CA PRO A 203 -15.58 -17.97 -6.06
C PRO A 203 -16.43 -16.73 -6.41
N ASN A 204 -17.64 -16.64 -5.88
CA ASN A 204 -18.52 -15.51 -6.07
C ASN A 204 -18.37 -14.44 -4.98
N ASN A 205 -17.50 -14.64 -3.99
CA ASN A 205 -17.38 -13.76 -2.83
C ASN A 205 -15.98 -13.18 -2.68
N VAL A 206 -15.92 -11.98 -2.09
CA VAL A 206 -14.69 -11.36 -1.55
C VAL A 206 -15.02 -10.66 -0.24
N TYR A 207 -14.00 -10.31 0.52
CA TYR A 207 -14.10 -9.57 1.78
C TYR A 207 -13.68 -8.12 1.59
N ALA A 208 -14.42 -7.21 2.24
CA ALA A 208 -13.96 -5.86 2.58
C ALA A 208 -13.76 -5.82 4.08
N THR A 209 -12.61 -5.32 4.54
CA THR A 209 -12.21 -5.39 5.94
C THR A 209 -11.57 -4.08 6.40
N LEU A 210 -11.84 -3.69 7.64
CA LEU A 210 -11.06 -2.69 8.35
C LEU A 210 -10.40 -3.31 9.57
N HIS A 211 -9.10 -3.09 9.74
CA HIS A 211 -8.37 -3.42 10.96
C HIS A 211 -7.97 -2.15 11.70
N TYR A 212 -8.27 -2.09 12.99
CA TYR A 212 -7.88 -0.96 13.84
C TYR A 212 -7.85 -1.36 15.32
N ASN A 213 -7.05 -0.64 16.11
CA ASN A 213 -7.03 -0.83 17.57
C ASN A 213 -8.29 -0.21 18.20
N ILE A 214 -8.92 -0.92 19.14
CA ILE A 214 -10.09 -0.42 19.91
C ILE A 214 -9.76 -0.08 21.36
N SER A 215 -8.51 -0.24 21.79
CA SER A 215 -8.03 0.14 23.11
C SER A 215 -7.20 1.42 23.09
N ASN A 216 -7.49 2.35 24.00
CA ASN A 216 -6.66 3.54 24.24
C ASN A 216 -5.24 3.19 24.72
N ASN A 217 -5.00 1.93 25.09
CA ASN A 217 -3.69 1.43 25.42
C ASN A 217 -3.10 0.71 24.20
N ILE A 218 -2.18 1.40 23.50
CA ILE A 218 -1.52 0.91 22.29
C ILE A 218 -0.78 -0.42 22.54
N SER A 219 -0.38 -0.72 23.79
CA SER A 219 0.29 -1.97 24.14
C SER A 219 -0.64 -3.18 24.28
N ASN A 220 -1.95 -2.97 24.31
CA ASN A 220 -2.93 -4.04 24.36
C ASN A 220 -3.30 -4.37 22.91
N ASN A 221 -2.95 -5.57 22.43
CA ASN A 221 -3.36 -6.13 21.13
C ASN A 221 -4.87 -6.43 21.08
N ILE A 222 -5.72 -5.50 21.51
CA ILE A 222 -7.17 -5.56 21.39
C ILE A 222 -7.53 -4.87 20.09
N TYR A 223 -7.56 -5.65 19.02
CA TYR A 223 -7.90 -5.18 17.69
C TYR A 223 -9.36 -5.49 17.37
N SER A 224 -9.99 -4.62 16.59
CA SER A 224 -11.23 -4.93 15.91
C SER A 224 -10.93 -5.15 14.44
N THR A 225 -11.53 -6.22 13.94
CA THR A 225 -11.64 -6.51 12.52
C THR A 225 -13.13 -6.44 12.21
N ILE A 226 -13.54 -5.50 11.39
CA ILE A 226 -14.91 -5.45 10.87
C ILE A 226 -14.82 -5.78 9.39
N GLY A 227 -15.22 -7.01 9.04
CA GLY A 227 -15.23 -7.51 7.68
C GLY A 227 -16.60 -7.98 7.25
N VAL A 228 -16.92 -7.81 5.97
CA VAL A 228 -18.14 -8.32 5.35
C VAL A 228 -17.80 -9.12 4.11
N SER A 229 -18.32 -10.35 4.03
CA SER A 229 -18.27 -11.15 2.81
C SER A 229 -19.37 -10.69 1.85
N ASN A 230 -19.02 -10.41 0.61
CA ASN A 230 -19.94 -9.88 -0.37
C ASN A 230 -19.90 -10.72 -1.64
N ASN A 231 -21.08 -11.12 -2.11
CA ASN A 231 -21.22 -11.75 -3.42
C ASN A 231 -21.04 -10.70 -4.52
N ILE A 232 -20.09 -10.91 -5.42
CA ILE A 232 -19.78 -10.07 -6.59
C ILE A 232 -20.05 -10.79 -7.92
N GLY A 233 -20.59 -12.01 -7.90
CA GLY A 233 -20.78 -12.81 -9.11
C GLY A 233 -19.67 -13.83 -9.29
N ASN A 234 -18.59 -13.50 -9.98
CA ASN A 234 -17.48 -14.44 -10.20
C ASN A 234 -16.17 -13.68 -10.16
N VAL A 235 -15.30 -13.96 -9.19
CA VAL A 235 -14.00 -13.29 -9.04
C VAL A 235 -13.06 -13.47 -10.24
N ALA A 236 -13.37 -14.41 -11.15
CA ALA A 236 -12.67 -14.58 -12.42
C ALA A 236 -13.12 -13.61 -13.53
N GLU A 237 -14.17 -12.83 -13.30
CA GLU A 237 -14.62 -11.73 -14.15
C GLU A 237 -14.04 -10.39 -13.68
N TRP A 238 -14.07 -9.39 -14.55
CA TRP A 238 -13.58 -8.06 -14.21
C TRP A 238 -14.58 -7.32 -13.34
N HIS A 239 -14.11 -6.87 -12.17
CA HIS A 239 -14.89 -6.07 -11.22
C HIS A 239 -14.18 -4.76 -10.92
N VAL A 240 -14.95 -3.73 -10.58
CA VAL A 240 -14.42 -2.46 -10.06
C VAL A 240 -14.60 -2.42 -8.55
N TYR A 241 -13.47 -2.41 -7.85
CA TYR A 241 -13.38 -2.25 -6.40
C TYR A 241 -13.12 -0.78 -6.09
N ARG A 242 -13.99 -0.13 -5.31
CA ARG A 242 -13.89 1.29 -4.97
C ARG A 242 -13.87 1.52 -3.47
N LEU A 243 -12.99 2.41 -3.03
CA LEU A 243 -12.98 3.02 -1.71
C LEU A 243 -13.26 4.52 -1.85
N ASP A 244 -14.28 5.03 -1.18
CA ASP A 244 -14.49 6.46 -1.00
C ASP A 244 -14.22 6.85 0.46
N TRP A 245 -13.27 7.76 0.65
CA TRP A 245 -12.79 8.17 1.97
C TRP A 245 -13.29 9.56 2.33
N TYR A 246 -14.32 9.61 3.16
CA TYR A 246 -14.96 10.83 3.63
C TYR A 246 -14.37 11.28 4.98
N SER A 247 -14.67 12.50 5.39
CA SER A 247 -14.19 13.02 6.68
C SER A 247 -14.77 12.28 7.89
N ASN A 248 -15.96 11.69 7.74
CA ASN A 248 -16.69 11.02 8.81
C ASN A 248 -16.99 9.56 8.51
N ASN A 249 -16.62 9.03 7.35
CA ASN A 249 -16.87 7.64 7.01
C ASN A 249 -15.95 7.11 5.90
N ILE A 250 -15.81 5.80 5.86
CA ILE A 250 -15.21 5.04 4.77
C ILE A 250 -16.32 4.22 4.14
N VAL A 251 -16.43 4.26 2.81
CA VAL A 251 -17.40 3.44 2.07
C VAL A 251 -16.69 2.65 0.99
N ILE A 252 -16.96 1.34 0.93
CA ILE A 252 -16.44 0.46 -0.10
C ILE A 252 -17.61 0.05 -1.02
N TYR A 253 -17.35 0.06 -2.32
CA TYR A 253 -18.28 -0.33 -3.36
C TYR A 253 -17.66 -1.39 -4.27
N TYR A 254 -18.48 -2.36 -4.70
CA TYR A 254 -18.15 -3.31 -5.75
C TYR A 254 -19.13 -3.11 -6.90
N ASP A 255 -18.62 -2.79 -8.09
CA ASP A 255 -19.42 -2.48 -9.28
C ASP A 255 -20.53 -1.46 -8.99
N ASP A 256 -20.12 -0.35 -8.38
CA ASP A 256 -20.96 0.77 -7.94
C ASP A 256 -22.02 0.46 -6.87
N ARG A 257 -22.11 -0.79 -6.39
CA ARG A 257 -22.95 -1.16 -5.24
C ARG A 257 -22.20 -0.96 -3.94
N GLU A 258 -22.78 -0.21 -3.01
CA GLU A 258 -22.26 -0.08 -1.63
C GLU A 258 -22.29 -1.45 -0.96
N VAL A 259 -21.13 -1.89 -0.47
CA VAL A 259 -20.98 -3.20 0.19
C VAL A 259 -20.54 -3.09 1.64
N PHE A 260 -19.88 -1.99 2.00
CA PHE A 260 -19.43 -1.75 3.35
C PHE A 260 -19.35 -0.26 3.64
N LYS A 261 -19.77 0.13 4.85
CA LYS A 261 -19.70 1.50 5.33
C LYS A 261 -19.33 1.52 6.80
N TYR A 262 -18.27 2.27 7.11
CA TYR A 262 -17.81 2.46 8.48
C TYR A 262 -17.80 3.95 8.82
N THR A 263 -18.57 4.35 9.83
CA THR A 263 -18.75 5.76 10.22
C THR A 263 -17.95 6.08 11.48
N ASN A 264 -17.22 7.20 11.47
CA ASN A 264 -16.49 7.71 12.61
C ASN A 264 -17.44 7.93 13.81
N GLY A 265 -17.03 7.50 15.01
CA GLY A 265 -17.86 7.50 16.21
C GLY A 265 -18.46 6.15 16.59
N MET A 266 -18.27 5.10 15.78
CA MET A 266 -18.55 3.72 16.21
C MET A 266 -17.54 3.22 17.27
N THR A 267 -16.35 3.82 17.35
CA THR A 267 -15.31 3.57 18.36
C THR A 267 -14.61 4.88 18.75
N ASN A 268 -14.03 4.93 19.96
CA ASN A 268 -13.29 6.11 20.45
C ASN A 268 -11.93 6.32 19.75
N LEU A 269 -11.48 5.34 18.95
CA LEU A 269 -10.24 5.37 18.19
C LEU A 269 -10.56 5.12 16.72
N TYR A 270 -10.21 6.08 15.86
CA TYR A 270 -10.45 6.05 14.42
C TYR A 270 -9.16 6.49 13.70
N PRO A 271 -8.20 5.56 13.48
CA PRO A 271 -6.86 5.91 13.01
C PRO A 271 -6.83 6.39 11.55
N PHE A 272 -7.93 6.19 10.82
CA PHE A 272 -8.10 6.54 9.41
C PHE A 272 -8.16 8.06 9.15
N ASN A 273 -8.17 8.91 10.18
CA ASN A 273 -8.16 10.36 10.00
C ASN A 273 -6.77 11.00 10.21
N ASP A 274 -5.81 10.24 10.74
CA ASP A 274 -4.54 10.79 11.22
C ASP A 274 -3.36 10.43 10.32
N ASN A 275 -3.57 9.59 9.30
CA ASN A 275 -2.51 9.07 8.44
C ASN A 275 -2.89 9.10 6.96
N TYR A 276 -1.86 9.16 6.11
CA TYR A 276 -1.96 8.84 4.70
C TYR A 276 -1.41 7.45 4.43
N TYR A 277 -1.99 6.77 3.45
CA TYR A 277 -1.80 5.35 3.21
C TYR A 277 -1.17 5.13 1.84
N ASN A 278 -0.44 4.03 1.70
CA ASN A 278 -0.08 3.48 0.40
C ASN A 278 -1.21 2.56 -0.05
N ILE A 279 -1.35 2.43 -1.36
CA ILE A 279 -2.09 1.33 -1.97
C ILE A 279 -1.13 0.16 -2.11
N ILE A 280 -1.55 -1.02 -1.68
CA ILE A 280 -0.80 -2.26 -1.78
C ILE A 280 -1.64 -3.25 -2.59
N LEU A 281 -0.99 -3.87 -3.57
CA LEU A 281 -1.57 -4.89 -4.43
C LEU A 281 -0.69 -6.13 -4.32
N ASN A 282 -1.26 -7.30 -4.05
CA ASN A 282 -0.49 -8.54 -3.98
C ASN A 282 -1.29 -9.76 -4.42
N ALA A 283 -0.57 -10.76 -4.91
CA ALA A 283 -1.01 -12.13 -5.03
C ALA A 283 -0.16 -12.98 -4.08
N SER A 284 -0.72 -13.29 -2.91
CA SER A 284 -0.02 -14.02 -1.86
C SER A 284 -0.56 -15.43 -1.65
N LEU A 285 0.09 -16.19 -0.79
CA LEU A 285 -0.39 -17.50 -0.37
C LEU A 285 -0.52 -17.50 1.15
N GLN A 286 -1.72 -17.73 1.64
CA GLN A 286 -2.00 -17.80 3.07
C GLN A 286 -2.35 -19.24 3.46
N LYS A 287 -1.70 -19.71 4.53
CA LYS A 287 -2.23 -20.78 5.36
C LYS A 287 -3.56 -20.28 5.91
N THR A 288 -4.69 -20.93 5.60
CA THR A 288 -5.94 -20.68 6.35
C THR A 288 -5.60 -20.63 7.85
N TRP A 289 -6.33 -19.83 8.63
CA TRP A 289 -6.25 -19.83 10.08
C TRP A 289 -6.29 -21.28 10.62
N GLY A 290 -5.12 -21.86 10.90
CA GLY A 290 -4.96 -23.24 11.37
C GLY A 290 -4.74 -24.39 10.35
N THR A 291 -4.53 -24.18 9.03
CA THR A 291 -4.24 -25.31 8.08
C THR A 291 -3.05 -25.08 7.12
N SER A 292 -2.46 -26.17 6.59
CA SER A 292 -1.26 -26.15 5.74
C SER A 292 -1.54 -25.76 4.28
N VAL A 293 -0.61 -25.00 3.65
CA VAL A 293 -0.65 -24.59 2.22
C VAL A 293 -0.62 -25.80 1.28
N GLU A 294 -0.02 -26.90 1.73
CA GLU A 294 0.38 -28.06 0.91
C GLU A 294 -0.78 -28.93 0.39
N SER A 295 -2.04 -28.57 0.68
CA SER A 295 -3.15 -29.48 0.41
C SER A 295 -3.54 -29.59 -1.06
N ASN A 296 -3.17 -28.65 -1.95
CA ASN A 296 -3.37 -28.83 -3.40
C ASN A 296 -2.57 -27.89 -4.33
N ASP A 297 -1.26 -28.11 -4.42
CA ASP A 297 -0.36 -27.31 -5.29
C ASP A 297 -0.67 -27.41 -6.79
N SER A 298 -1.47 -28.39 -7.23
CA SER A 298 -1.82 -28.58 -8.64
C SER A 298 -2.59 -27.40 -9.25
N LYS A 299 -3.13 -26.53 -8.38
CA LYS A 299 -3.86 -25.33 -8.80
C LYS A 299 -3.01 -24.07 -8.90
N LEU A 300 -1.71 -24.14 -8.62
CA LEU A 300 -0.80 -23.05 -8.93
C LEU A 300 -0.24 -23.17 -10.36
N PRO A 301 0.16 -22.05 -11.00
CA PRO A 301 0.08 -20.67 -10.51
C PRO A 301 -1.33 -20.08 -10.59
N TYR A 302 -1.54 -19.01 -9.82
CA TYR A 302 -2.67 -18.10 -10.01
C TYR A 302 -2.15 -16.66 -10.07
N GLU A 303 -2.95 -15.77 -10.65
CA GLU A 303 -2.60 -14.37 -10.83
C GLU A 303 -3.73 -13.45 -10.35
N LEU A 304 -3.37 -12.31 -9.74
CA LEU A 304 -4.25 -11.16 -9.61
C LEU A 304 -3.96 -10.23 -10.80
N TRP A 305 -4.96 -10.02 -11.65
CA TRP A 305 -4.86 -9.14 -12.82
C TRP A 305 -5.51 -7.80 -12.49
N ILE A 306 -4.81 -6.71 -12.81
CA ILE A 306 -5.31 -5.35 -12.66
C ILE A 306 -5.25 -4.66 -14.03
N ASP A 307 -6.41 -4.23 -14.52
CA ASP A 307 -6.59 -3.51 -15.78
C ASP A 307 -6.16 -2.05 -15.62
N TRP A 308 -6.69 -1.39 -14.59
CA TRP A 308 -6.30 -0.02 -14.26
C TRP A 308 -6.58 0.29 -12.80
N ILE A 309 -5.96 1.37 -12.36
CA ILE A 309 -6.21 2.01 -11.08
C ILE A 309 -6.32 3.52 -11.27
N GLU A 310 -7.26 4.11 -10.55
CA GLU A 310 -7.50 5.54 -10.54
C GLU A 310 -7.67 6.02 -9.11
N VAL A 311 -7.02 7.13 -8.78
CA VAL A 311 -7.29 7.91 -7.58
C VAL A 311 -7.80 9.27 -7.98
N SER A 312 -9.02 9.58 -7.53
CA SER A 312 -9.71 10.83 -7.77
C SER A 312 -9.84 11.63 -6.48
N LEU A 313 -9.83 12.95 -6.57
CA LEU A 313 -10.16 13.86 -5.48
C LEU A 313 -11.66 14.09 -5.44
N ILE A 314 -12.22 13.95 -4.24
CA ILE A 314 -13.65 14.15 -3.96
C ILE A 314 -13.82 15.10 -2.78
N ASP A 315 -14.93 15.83 -2.76
CA ASP A 315 -15.33 16.62 -1.63
C ASP A 315 -15.59 15.69 -0.44
N LYS A 316 -14.83 15.89 0.63
CA LYS A 316 -14.79 14.97 1.78
C LYS A 316 -16.09 14.87 2.55
N PHE A 317 -17.09 15.71 2.26
CA PHE A 317 -18.41 15.69 2.90
C PHE A 317 -19.51 15.17 1.98
N SER A 318 -19.50 15.57 0.71
CA SER A 318 -20.55 15.27 -0.28
C SER A 318 -20.20 14.16 -1.28
N GLY A 319 -18.93 13.78 -1.39
CA GLY A 319 -18.43 12.82 -2.37
C GLY A 319 -18.37 13.32 -3.80
N GLN A 320 -18.77 14.57 -4.05
CA GLN A 320 -18.75 15.13 -5.39
C GLN A 320 -17.31 15.37 -5.87
N PRO A 321 -17.01 15.18 -7.17
CA PRO A 321 -15.71 15.53 -7.74
C PRO A 321 -15.28 16.97 -7.40
N ILE A 322 -14.00 17.18 -7.07
CA ILE A 322 -13.41 18.51 -6.91
C ILE A 322 -12.69 18.90 -8.21
N ASN A 323 -13.13 19.98 -8.86
CA ASN A 323 -12.51 20.52 -10.08
C ASN A 323 -11.20 21.27 -9.84
#